data_AF-A0A1J3HCN7-F1
#
_entry.id   AF-A0A1J3HCN7-F1
#
_cell.length_a   1.000
_cell.length_b   1.000
_cell.length_c   1.000
_cell.angle_alpha   90.00
_cell.angle_beta   90.00
_cell.angle_gamma   90.00
#
_symmetry.space_group_name_H-M   'P 1'
#
loop_
_entity.id
_entity.type
_entity.pdbx_description
1 polymer ?
#
loop_
_entity_poly.entity_id
_entity_poly.type
_entity_poly.pdbx_seq_one_letter_code
_entity_poly.pdbx_strand_id
1 'polypeptide(L)'
;HRIWVKGPKAGTSEVFATVPGPPDNVRRTPTGDFWVALHSKCTFFTRLFLSHSFVGKTFMKLLKVETLIHLTSGGKPHGVIVKISGETGE
;
A
#
# COMPACT_ATOMS: atom_id res chain seq x y z
N HIS A 1 -6.56 6.76 -0.81
CA HIS A 1 -7.81 7.47 -1.13
C HIS A 1 -8.07 8.52 -0.06
N ARG A 2 -8.67 9.68 -0.41
CA ARG A 2 -9.20 10.64 0.56
C ARG A 2 -10.72 10.63 0.55
N ILE A 3 -11.33 10.85 1.70
CA ILE A 3 -12.79 10.91 1.87
C ILE A 3 -13.16 12.35 2.25
N TRP A 4 -14.12 12.92 1.54
CA TRP A 4 -14.62 14.26 1.80
C TRP A 4 -15.69 14.21 2.90
N VAL A 5 -15.37 14.74 4.08
CA VAL A 5 -16.28 14.73 5.24
C VAL A 5 -17.23 15.94 5.25
N LYS A 6 -16.82 17.06 4.63
CA LYS A 6 -17.57 18.32 4.57
C LYS A 6 -17.37 19.01 3.21
N GLY A 7 -18.18 20.04 2.94
CA GLY A 7 -18.14 20.84 1.72
C GLY A 7 -18.93 20.24 0.57
N PRO A 8 -18.86 20.83 -0.64
CA PRO A 8 -19.69 20.42 -1.79
C PRO A 8 -19.49 18.97 -2.25
N LYS A 9 -18.31 18.38 -1.95
CA LYS A 9 -17.97 16.99 -2.26
C LYS A 9 -18.27 16.02 -1.12
N ALA A 10 -18.93 16.44 -0.04
CA ALA A 10 -19.14 15.59 1.14
C ALA A 10 -19.78 14.24 0.79
N GLY A 11 -19.27 13.16 1.37
CA GLY A 11 -19.71 11.79 1.10
C GLY A 11 -19.02 11.12 -0.10
N THR A 12 -18.21 11.85 -0.87
CA THR A 12 -17.44 11.28 -1.99
C THR A 12 -16.02 10.90 -1.57
N SER A 13 -15.36 10.07 -2.39
CA SER A 13 -13.95 9.72 -2.23
C SER A 13 -13.22 9.79 -3.56
N GLU A 14 -11.93 10.07 -3.49
CA GLU A 14 -11.06 10.12 -4.67
C GLU A 14 -9.67 9.55 -4.37
N VAL A 15 -8.94 9.16 -5.42
CA VAL A 15 -7.54 8.76 -5.29
C VAL A 15 -6.75 10.00 -4.90
N PHE A 16 -6.02 9.91 -3.79
CA PHE A 16 -5.23 11.03 -3.25
C PHE A 16 -3.76 10.90 -3.60
N ALA A 17 -3.18 9.72 -3.37
CA ALA A 17 -1.79 9.41 -3.65
C ALA A 17 -1.66 7.94 -4.02
N THR A 18 -0.67 7.62 -4.86
CA THR A 18 -0.27 6.25 -5.18
C THR A 18 1.08 5.96 -4.54
N VAL A 19 1.15 4.95 -3.68
CA VAL A 19 2.36 4.57 -2.94
C VAL A 19 2.95 3.26 -3.48
N PRO A 20 4.27 3.03 -3.35
CA PRO A 20 4.94 1.88 -3.96
C PRO A 20 4.67 0.54 -3.27
N GLY A 21 3.82 0.49 -2.25
CA GLY A 21 3.58 -0.69 -1.43
C GLY A 21 2.31 -0.57 -0.59
N PRO A 22 1.90 -1.66 0.08
CA PRO A 22 0.74 -1.64 0.97
C PRO A 22 1.00 -0.72 2.16
N PRO A 23 0.18 0.34 2.36
CA PRO A 23 0.32 1.21 3.51
C PRO A 23 -0.16 0.50 4.78
N ASP A 24 0.60 0.68 5.85
CA ASP A 24 0.31 0.14 7.18
C ASP A 24 -0.09 1.26 8.14
N ASN A 25 0.77 2.29 8.27
CA ASN A 25 0.52 3.41 9.18
C ASN A 25 0.56 4.76 8.46
N VAL A 26 -0.36 5.66 8.83
CA VAL A 26 -0.42 7.05 8.32
C VAL A 26 -0.41 8.02 9.51
N ARG A 27 0.47 9.02 9.48
CA ARG A 27 0.52 10.09 10.48
C ARG A 27 0.57 11.46 9.82
N ARG A 28 -0.27 12.38 10.30
CA ARG A 28 -0.27 13.78 9.83
C ARG A 28 0.84 14.59 10.51
N THR A 29 1.52 15.45 9.77
CA THR A 29 2.50 16.40 10.31
C THR A 29 1.81 17.69 10.76
N PRO A 30 2.46 18.52 11.59
CA PRO A 30 1.96 19.86 11.91
C PRO A 30 1.77 20.77 10.69
N THR A 31 2.56 20.57 9.64
CA THR A 31 2.45 21.31 8.36
C THR A 31 1.28 20.85 7.49
N GLY A 32 0.61 19.75 7.86
CA GLY A 32 -0.53 19.21 7.13
C GLY A 32 -0.20 18.06 6.18
N ASP A 33 1.09 17.72 6.00
CA ASP A 33 1.57 16.58 5.21
C ASP A 33 1.31 15.24 5.91
N PHE A 34 1.59 14.14 5.22
CA PHE A 34 1.44 12.79 5.75
C PHE A 34 2.75 12.00 5.66
N TRP A 35 3.14 11.39 6.78
CA TRP A 35 4.07 10.28 6.79
C TRP A 35 3.30 8.98 6.63
N VAL A 36 3.67 8.18 5.64
CA VAL A 36 3.08 6.87 5.39
C VAL A 36 4.15 5.80 5.46
N ALA A 37 3.98 4.87 6.39
CA ALA A 37 4.81 3.68 6.49
C ALA A 37 4.18 2.55 5.66
N LEU A 38 5.02 1.87 4.90
CA LEU A 38 4.67 0.73 4.06
C LEU A 38 5.41 -0.50 4.58
N HIS A 39 4.70 -1.61 4.67
CA HIS A 39 5.30 -2.88 5.13
C HIS A 39 6.43 -3.33 4.20
N SER A 40 6.24 -3.23 2.88
CA SER A 40 7.23 -3.57 1.86
C SER A 40 6.88 -2.89 0.55
N LYS A 41 7.80 -2.89 -0.42
CA LYS A 41 7.45 -2.55 -1.81
C LYS A 41 6.57 -3.65 -2.42
N CYS A 42 5.64 -3.25 -3.28
CA CYS A 42 4.91 -4.19 -4.12
C CYS A 42 5.86 -4.82 -5.14
N THR A 43 6.13 -6.12 -5.00
CA THR A 43 6.87 -6.89 -6.01
C THR A 43 5.97 -7.32 -7.15
N PHE A 44 6.58 -7.80 -8.24
CA PHE A 44 5.87 -8.45 -9.34
C PHE A 44 4.94 -9.57 -8.84
N PHE A 45 5.43 -10.43 -7.93
CA PHE A 45 4.64 -11.52 -7.36
C PHE A 45 3.45 -11.02 -6.55
N THR A 46 3.65 -9.97 -5.74
CA THR A 46 2.53 -9.33 -5.01
C THR A 46 1.46 -8.84 -5.98
N ARG A 47 1.85 -8.18 -7.07
CA ARG A 47 0.90 -7.69 -8.09
C ARG A 47 0.18 -8.83 -8.80
N LEU A 48 0.90 -9.89 -9.17
CA LEU A 48 0.34 -11.07 -9.82
C LEU A 48 -0.66 -11.80 -8.92
N PHE A 49 -0.30 -12.02 -7.65
CA PHE A 49 -1.14 -12.75 -6.69
C PHE A 49 -2.40 -11.96 -6.33
N LEU A 50 -2.30 -10.64 -6.21
CA LEU A 50 -3.46 -9.77 -5.98
C LEU A 50 -4.35 -9.63 -7.22
N SER A 51 -3.76 -9.60 -8.42
CA SER A 51 -4.52 -9.45 -9.67
C SER A 51 -5.26 -10.71 -10.09
N HIS A 52 -4.78 -11.90 -9.71
CA HIS A 52 -5.36 -13.18 -10.10
C HIS A 52 -5.56 -14.08 -8.89
N SER A 53 -6.77 -14.05 -8.33
CA SER A 53 -7.11 -14.76 -7.10
C SER A 53 -6.91 -16.28 -7.19
N PHE A 54 -7.07 -16.88 -8.38
CA PHE A 54 -6.77 -18.30 -8.63
C PHE A 54 -5.27 -18.60 -8.50
N VAL A 55 -4.42 -17.76 -9.09
CA VAL A 55 -2.96 -17.91 -9.00
C VAL A 55 -2.52 -17.74 -7.55
N GLY A 56 -2.93 -16.66 -6.89
CA GLY A 56 -2.61 -16.43 -5.48
C GLY A 56 -3.03 -17.59 -4.57
N LYS A 57 -4.26 -18.11 -4.72
CA LYS A 57 -4.76 -19.26 -3.94
C LYS A 57 -3.99 -20.55 -4.23
N THR A 58 -3.63 -20.80 -5.48
CA THR A 58 -2.85 -21.99 -5.86
C THR A 58 -1.46 -21.94 -5.25
N PHE A 59 -0.77 -20.79 -5.35
CA PHE A 59 0.56 -20.61 -4.76
C PHE A 59 0.55 -20.66 -3.23
N MET A 60 -0.48 -20.09 -2.57
CA MET A 60 -0.65 -20.20 -1.10
C MET A 60 -0.81 -21.64 -0.61
N LYS A 61 -1.37 -22.54 -1.43
CA LYS A 61 -1.52 -23.96 -1.09
C LYS A 61 -0.27 -24.78 -1.42
N LEU A 62 0.46 -24.40 -2.46
CA LEU A 62 1.59 -25.17 -2.98
C LEU A 62 2.92 -24.82 -2.29
N LEU A 63 3.14 -23.55 -1.97
CA LEU A 63 4.41 -23.06 -1.44
C LEU A 63 4.39 -22.95 0.09
N LYS A 64 5.57 -23.08 0.70
CA LYS A 64 5.78 -22.74 2.10
C LYS A 64 5.59 -21.25 2.32
N VAL A 65 5.06 -20.89 3.49
CA VAL A 65 4.79 -19.49 3.89
C VAL A 65 6.05 -18.62 3.78
N GLU A 66 7.21 -19.14 4.19
CA GLU A 66 8.50 -18.43 4.08
C GLU A 66 8.84 -18.05 2.63
N THR A 67 8.60 -18.97 1.69
CA THR A 67 8.83 -18.73 0.25
C THR A 67 7.85 -17.69 -0.29
N LEU A 68 6.59 -17.74 0.13
CA LEU A 68 5.61 -16.71 -0.22
C LEU A 68 6.05 -15.33 0.26
N ILE A 69 6.44 -15.21 1.53
CA ILE A 69 6.94 -13.95 2.11
C ILE A 69 8.18 -13.46 1.35
N HIS A 70 9.10 -14.36 1.02
CA HIS A 70 10.30 -14.01 0.25
C HIS A 70 9.94 -13.43 -1.14
N LEU A 71 8.99 -14.05 -1.85
CA LEU A 71 8.53 -13.58 -3.17
C LEU A 71 7.75 -12.26 -3.10
N THR A 72 6.88 -12.09 -2.11
CA THR A 72 6.04 -10.89 -1.98
C THR A 72 6.78 -9.71 -1.39
N SER A 73 7.77 -9.95 -0.52
CA SER A 73 8.53 -8.94 0.21
C SER A 73 9.96 -8.77 -0.31
N GLY A 74 10.28 -9.27 -1.51
CA GLY A 74 11.58 -9.00 -2.18
C GLY A 74 12.79 -9.63 -1.50
N GLY A 75 12.56 -10.66 -0.70
CA GLY A 75 13.56 -11.58 -0.20
C GLY A 75 14.38 -11.15 1.03
N LYS A 76 14.24 -9.90 1.47
CA LYS A 76 14.78 -9.41 2.74
C LYS A 76 13.75 -8.55 3.45
N PRO A 77 13.59 -8.68 4.78
CA PRO A 77 12.79 -7.76 5.56
C PRO A 77 13.24 -6.32 5.29
N HIS A 78 12.30 -5.47 4.92
CA HIS A 78 12.52 -4.05 4.69
C HIS A 78 11.22 -3.32 4.95
N GLY A 79 11.30 -2.02 5.25
CA GLY A 79 10.15 -1.13 5.31
C GLY A 79 10.42 0.09 4.44
N VAL A 80 9.35 0.79 4.04
CA VAL A 80 9.48 2.04 3.30
C VAL A 80 8.69 3.12 4.04
N ILE A 81 9.26 4.30 4.18
CA ILE A 81 8.55 5.47 4.67
C ILE A 81 8.52 6.48 3.53
N VAL A 82 7.34 6.99 3.22
CA VAL A 82 7.15 8.07 2.24
C VAL A 82 6.50 9.27 2.91
N LYS A 83 6.95 10.46 2.52
CA LYS A 83 6.26 11.71 2.84
C LYS A 83 5.36 12.05 1.67
N ILE A 84 4.10 12.36 1.95
CA ILE A 84 3.09 12.75 0.96
C ILE A 84 2.60 14.16 1.32
N SER A 85 2.61 15.06 0.35
CA SER A 85 2.08 16.41 0.47
C SER A 85 0.60 16.39 0.87
N GLY A 86 0.25 17.16 1.89
CA GLY A 86 -1.13 17.25 2.36
C GLY A 86 -2.08 17.93 1.38
N GLU A 87 -1.54 18.79 0.52
CA GLU A 87 -2.30 19.60 -0.44
C GLU A 87 -2.45 18.87 -1.79
N THR A 88 -1.34 18.37 -2.32
CA THR A 88 -1.29 17.80 -3.69
C THR A 88 -1.39 16.28 -3.72
N GLY A 89 -1.03 15.59 -2.64
CA GLY A 89 -0.96 14.13 -2.61
C GLY A 89 0.27 13.54 -3.32
N GLU A 90 1.23 14.39 -3.68
CA GLU A 90 2.54 14.01 -4.25
C GLU A 90 3.57 13.62 -3.18
#